data_AF-D2J895-F1
#
_entry.id   AF-D2J895-F1
#
_cell.length_a   1.000
_cell.length_b   1.000
_cell.length_c   1.000
_cell.angle_alpha   90.00
_cell.angle_beta   90.00
_cell.angle_gamma   90.00
#
_symmetry.space_group_name_H-M   'P 1'
#
loop_
_entity.id
_entity.type
_entity.pdbx_description
1 polymer ?
#
loop_
_entity_poly.entity_id
_entity_poly.type
_entity_poly.pdbx_seq_one_letter_code
_entity_poly.pdbx_strand_id
1 'polypeptide(L)' 'MNSFKAIGQALMNNLVAVLFLMGMTILNVATYLQFNIEIGLFCTGFTLIIIALIYQFEQASTNQ' A
#
# COMPACT_ATOMS: atom_id res chain seq x y z
N MET A 1 -21.29 -16.33 -11.55
CA MET A 1 -19.93 -16.65 -12.05
C MET A 1 -18.90 -15.92 -11.19
N ASN A 2 -18.55 -16.56 -10.08
CA ASN A 2 -17.30 -16.46 -9.30
C ASN A 2 -16.84 -15.06 -8.85
N SER A 3 -17.35 -14.54 -7.72
CA SER A 3 -16.74 -13.39 -7.01
C SER A 3 -15.22 -13.57 -6.78
N PHE A 4 -14.77 -14.82 -6.65
CA PHE A 4 -13.36 -15.19 -6.57
C PHE A 4 -12.57 -14.89 -7.87
N LYS A 5 -13.18 -15.12 -9.05
CA LYS A 5 -12.59 -14.68 -10.32
C LYS A 5 -12.56 -13.15 -10.40
N ALA A 6 -13.59 -12.47 -9.93
CA ALA A 6 -13.63 -10.99 -9.94
C ALA A 6 -12.53 -10.38 -9.06
N ILE A 7 -12.32 -10.93 -7.85
CA ILE A 7 -11.22 -10.51 -6.96
C ILE A 7 -9.87 -10.84 -7.58
N GLY A 8 -9.67 -12.04 -8.13
CA GLY A 8 -8.42 -12.42 -8.80
C GLY A 8 -8.12 -11.54 -10.02
N GLN A 9 -9.14 -11.15 -10.79
CA GLN A 9 -9.01 -10.24 -11.92
C GLN A 9 -8.65 -8.82 -11.45
N ALA A 10 -9.31 -8.31 -10.40
CA ALA A 10 -9.01 -7.00 -9.83
C ALA A 10 -7.59 -6.96 -9.23
N LEU A 11 -7.15 -8.06 -8.61
CA LEU A 11 -5.80 -8.21 -8.08
C LEU A 11 -4.76 -8.23 -9.19
N MET A 12 -5.02 -8.95 -10.30
CA MET A 12 -4.13 -8.97 -11.47
C MET A 12 -4.03 -7.61 -12.15
N ASN A 13 -5.15 -6.89 -12.28
CA ASN A 13 -5.17 -5.56 -12.89
C ASN A 13 -4.42 -4.51 -12.04
N ASN A 14 -4.38 -4.69 -10.72
CA ASN A 14 -3.71 -3.79 -9.78
C ASN A 14 -2.51 -4.44 -9.09
N LEU A 15 -1.92 -5.47 -9.71
CA LEU A 15 -0.91 -6.32 -9.08
C LEU A 15 0.29 -5.51 -8.58
N VAL A 16 0.72 -4.53 -9.37
CA VAL A 16 1.83 -3.64 -9.04
C VAL A 16 1.52 -2.81 -7.79
N ALA A 17 0.34 -2.20 -7.71
CA ALA A 17 -0.09 -1.41 -6.56
C ALA A 17 -0.22 -2.26 -5.30
N VAL A 18 -0.77 -3.48 -5.43
CA VAL A 18 -0.89 -4.44 -4.33
C VAL A 18 0.48 -4.87 -3.81
N LEU A 19 1.41 -5.23 -4.70
CA LEU A 19 2.78 -5.61 -4.31
C LEU A 19 3.53 -4.43 -3.66
N PHE A 20 3.32 -3.21 -4.15
CA PHE A 20 3.89 -2.01 -3.58
C PHE A 20 3.37 -1.76 -2.14
N LEU A 21 2.06 -1.80 -1.94
CA LEU A 21 1.44 -1.67 -0.61
C LEU A 21 1.91 -2.75 0.36
N MET A 22 2.04 -3.99 -0.13
CA MET A 22 2.51 -5.13 0.66
C MET A 22 3.97 -4.92 1.10
N GLY A 23 4.83 -4.50 0.17
CA GLY A 23 6.23 -4.17 0.46
C GLY A 23 6.38 -3.02 1.46
N MET A 24 5.61 -1.95 1.30
CA MET A 24 5.61 -0.83 2.26
C MET A 24 5.17 -1.26 3.66
N THR A 25 4.16 -2.13 3.75
CA THR A 25 3.68 -2.65 5.04
C THR A 25 4.75 -3.49 5.72
N ILE A 26 5.44 -4.35 4.97
CA ILE A 26 6.55 -5.17 5.49
C ILE A 26 7.70 -4.29 5.98
N LEU A 27 8.08 -3.25 5.22
CA LEU A 27 9.11 -2.29 5.66
C LEU A 27 8.71 -1.56 6.93
N ASN A 28 7.46 -1.11 7.03
CA ASN A 28 6.96 -0.46 8.24
C ASN A 28 7.06 -1.41 9.44
N VAL A 29 6.57 -2.65 9.33
CA VAL A 29 6.67 -3.65 10.41
C VAL A 29 8.13 -3.95 10.75
N ALA A 30 9.00 -4.11 9.76
CA ALA A 30 10.42 -4.37 9.98
C ALA A 30 11.12 -3.24 10.76
N THR A 31 10.70 -1.98 10.58
CA THR A 31 11.26 -0.88 11.37
C THR A 31 10.92 -0.96 12.86
N TYR A 32 9.74 -1.45 13.23
CA TYR A 32 9.41 -1.72 14.64
C TYR A 32 10.19 -2.90 15.23
N LEU A 33 10.66 -3.84 14.41
CA LEU A 33 11.45 -4.99 14.88
C LEU A 33 12.92 -4.63 15.10
N GLN A 34 13.47 -3.73 14.28
CA GLN A 34 14.90 -3.38 14.30
C GLN A 34 15.19 -2.10 15.10
N PHE A 35 14.23 -1.17 15.20
CA PHE A 35 14.41 0.13 15.81
C PHE A 35 13.42 0.35 16.97
N ASN A 36 13.60 1.48 17.68
CA ASN A 36 12.68 1.90 18.73
C ASN A 36 11.33 2.36 18.18
N ILE A 37 10.33 2.37 19.06
CA ILE A 37 8.94 2.74 18.77
C ILE A 37 8.84 4.12 18.10
N GLU A 38 9.66 5.09 18.50
CA GLU A 38 9.68 6.44 17.92
C GLU A 38 10.01 6.43 16.42
N ILE A 39 11.01 5.64 16.01
CA ILE A 39 11.42 5.49 14.62
C ILE A 39 10.37 4.70 13.83
N GLY A 40 9.80 3.65 14.44
CA GLY A 40 8.69 2.90 13.83
C GLY A 40 7.46 3.78 13.57
N LEU A 41 7.11 4.65 14.53
CA LEU A 41 5.98 5.58 14.41
C LEU A 41 6.23 6.64 13.33
N PHE A 42 7.46 7.15 13.25
CA PHE A 42 7.87 8.02 12.16
C PHE A 42 7.74 7.33 10.79
N CYS A 43 8.22 6.08 10.68
CA CYS A 43 8.10 5.30 9.46
C CYS A 43 6.63 5.05 9.09
N THR A 44 5.78 4.76 10.07
CA THR A 44 4.32 4.62 9.86
C THR A 44 3.70 5.90 9.32
N GLY A 45 4.05 7.07 9.87
CA GLY A 45 3.62 8.35 9.35
C GLY A 45 4.00 8.54 7.88
N PHE A 46 5.24 8.21 7.52
CA PHE A 46 5.72 8.29 6.14
C PHE A 46 5.00 7.31 5.21
N THR A 47 4.79 6.06 5.63
CA THR A 47 4.02 5.06 4.88
C THR A 47 2.60 5.55 4.60
N LEU A 48 1.91 6.12 5.60
CA LEU A 48 0.55 6.64 5.44
C LEU A 48 0.49 7.82 4.47
N ILE A 49 1.48 8.73 4.51
CA ILE A 49 1.58 9.84 3.55
C ILE A 49 1.73 9.31 2.12
N ILE A 50 2.59 8.31 1.89
CA ILE A 50 2.75 7.71 0.56
C ILE A 50 1.46 7.06 0.08
N ILE A 51 0.76 6.31 0.94
CA ILE A 51 -0.53 5.69 0.59
C ILE A 51 -1.54 6.77 0.18
N ALA A 52 -1.64 7.86 0.93
CA ALA A 52 -2.53 8.96 0.61
C ALA A 52 -2.21 9.61 -0.75
N LEU A 53 -0.91 9.81 -1.05
CA LEU A 53 -0.47 10.34 -2.34
C LEU A 53 -0.84 9.39 -3.49
N ILE A 54 -0.59 8.09 -3.34
CA ILE A 54 -0.94 7.09 -4.36
C ILE A 54 -2.45 7.11 -4.63
N TYR A 55 -3.26 7.10 -3.57
CA TYR A 55 -4.71 7.17 -3.72
C TYR A 55 -5.15 8.44 -4.46
N GLN A 56 -4.53 9.58 -4.15
CA GLN A 56 -4.84 10.83 -4.84
C GLN A 56 -4.41 10.82 -6.32
N PHE A 57 -3.27 10.21 -6.65
CA PHE A 57 -2.82 10.05 -8.05
C PHE A 57 -3.71 9.10 -8.86
N GLU A 58 -4.12 7.98 -8.27
CA GLU A 58 -5.07 7.05 -8.91
C GLU A 58 -6.43 7.72 -9.13
N GLN A 59 -6.92 8.47 -8.14
CA GLN A 59 -8.16 9.23 -8.27
C GLN A 59 -8.07 10.31 -9.36
N ALA A 60 -6.95 11.04 -9.44
CA ALA A 60 -6.73 12.03 -10.49
C ALA A 60 -6.68 11.40 -11.90
N SER A 61 -6.05 10.22 -12.04
CA SER A 61 -5.98 9.49 -13.32
C SER A 61 -7.33 8.91 -13.76
N THR A 62 -8.22 8.62 -12.82
CA THR A 62 -9.56 8.04 -13.12
C THR A 62 -10.58 9.11 -13.51
N ASN A 63 -10.35 10.38 -13.14
CA ASN A 63 -11.24 11.52 -13.43
C ASN A 63 -10.84 12.31 -14.69
N GLN A 64 -9.86 11.82 -15.47
CA GLN A 64 -9.51 12.33 -16.81
C GLN A 64 -10.06 11.41 -17.89
#